data_AF-A0A5C7PRR9-F1
#
_entry.id   AF-A0A5C7PRR9-F1
#
_cell.length_a   1.000
_cell.length_b   1.000
_cell.length_c   1.000
_cell.angle_alpha   90.00
_cell.angle_beta   90.00
_cell.angle_gamma   90.00
#
_symmetry.space_group_name_H-M   'P 1'
#
loop_
_entity.id
_entity.type
_entity.pdbx_description
1 polymer ?
#
loop_
_entity_poly.entity_id
_entity_poly.type
_entity_poly.pdbx_seq_one_letter_code
_entity_poly.pdbx_strand_id
1 'polypeptide(L)' 'MSALSKRSTVYFDPSIHQALRLKAASTQVSLSELVDEAVRLLMREDQE' A
#
# COMPACT_ATOMS: atom_id res chain seq x y z
N MET A 1 -5.01 13.32 -13.66
CA MET A 1 -6.26 13.29 -12.88
C MET A 1 -5.89 13.31 -11.40
N SER A 2 -5.76 14.51 -10.83
CA SER A 2 -5.27 14.78 -9.47
C SER A 2 -6.42 14.92 -8.46
N ALA A 3 -7.37 14.00 -8.48
CA ALA A 3 -8.52 14.05 -7.60
C ALA A 3 -8.29 13.10 -6.42
N LEU A 4 -7.95 13.67 -5.26
CA LEU A 4 -8.10 13.09 -3.91
C LEU A 4 -7.04 12.09 -3.40
N SER A 5 -5.74 12.36 -3.58
CA SER A 5 -4.75 11.71 -2.71
C SER A 5 -4.82 12.34 -1.31
N LYS A 6 -5.62 11.76 -0.42
CA LYS A 6 -5.59 12.10 1.01
C LYS A 6 -4.35 11.45 1.62
N ARG A 7 -3.46 12.26 2.20
CA ARG A 7 -2.26 11.76 2.86
C ARG A 7 -2.63 11.21 4.25
N SER A 8 -2.29 9.95 4.48
CA SER A 8 -2.40 9.29 5.77
C SER A 8 -1.01 8.84 6.23
N THR A 9 -0.77 8.88 7.55
CA THR A 9 0.44 8.33 8.17
C THR A 9 0.08 6.99 8.80
N VAL A 10 0.78 5.92 8.42
CA VAL A 10 0.58 4.57 8.94
C VAL A 10 1.89 4.09 9.56
N TYR A 11 1.82 3.58 10.78
CA TYR A 11 2.96 2.94 11.44
C TYR A 11 2.97 1.45 11.05
N PHE A 12 4.10 1.00 10.53
CA PHE A 12 4.34 -0.40 10.20
C PHE A 12 5.31 -1.01 11.19
N ASP A 13 5.20 -2.32 11.40
CA ASP A 13 6.30 -3.07 12.00
C ASP A 13 7.57 -2.89 11.15
N PRO A 14 8.76 -2.70 11.77
CA PRO A 14 10.00 -2.48 11.03
C PRO A 14 10.33 -3.57 10.01
N SER A 15 10.03 -4.83 10.34
CA SER A 15 10.26 -5.97 9.44
C SER A 15 9.33 -5.94 8.23
N ILE A 16 8.06 -5.58 8.45
CA ILE A 16 7.06 -5.43 7.39
C ILE A 16 7.43 -4.26 6.48
N HIS A 17 7.80 -3.12 7.05
CA HIS A 17 8.23 -1.96 6.27
C HIS A 17 9.43 -2.27 5.38
N GLN A 18 10.40 -3.04 5.89
CA GLN A 18 11.56 -3.48 5.09
C GLN A 18 11.14 -4.39 3.94
N ALA A 19 10.29 -5.38 4.20
CA ALA A 19 9.77 -6.29 3.17
C ALA A 19 9.00 -5.53 2.09
N LEU A 20 8.14 -4.58 2.48
CA LEU A 20 7.39 -3.75 1.54
C LEU A 20 8.31 -2.86 0.69
N ARG A 21 9.38 -2.30 1.28
CA ARG A 21 10.36 -1.49 0.55
C ARG A 21 11.13 -2.32 -0.48
N LEU A 22 11.51 -3.54 -0.14
CA LEU A 22 12.15 -4.47 -1.08
C LEU A 22 11.21 -4.83 -2.22
N LYS A 23 9.93 -5.11 -1.91
CA LYS A 23 8.92 -5.40 -2.92
C LYS A 23 8.72 -4.23 -3.87
N ALA A 24 8.52 -3.01 -3.34
CA ALA A 24 8.39 -1.78 -4.13
C ALA A 24 9.57 -1.58 -5.11
N ALA A 25 10.80 -1.81 -4.63
CA ALA A 25 11.99 -1.73 -5.48
C ALA A 25 12.00 -2.78 -6.59
N SER A 26 11.57 -4.02 -6.28
CA SER A 26 11.54 -5.12 -7.25
C SER A 26 10.45 -4.96 -8.32
N THR A 27 9.31 -4.35 -7.96
CA THR A 27 8.15 -4.19 -8.84
C THR A 27 8.08 -2.82 -9.50
N GLN A 28 9.04 -1.92 -9.21
CA GLN A 28 9.08 -0.55 -9.70
C GLN A 28 7.81 0.27 -9.40
N VAL A 29 7.06 -0.11 -8.36
CA VAL A 29 5.88 0.62 -7.89
C VAL A 29 6.16 1.29 -6.55
N SER A 30 5.39 2.33 -6.23
CA SER A 30 5.56 3.04 -4.96
C SER A 30 5.05 2.24 -3.77
N LEU A 31 5.57 2.51 -2.57
CA LEU A 31 5.07 1.91 -1.33
C LEU A 31 3.59 2.26 -1.10
N SER A 32 3.19 3.51 -1.40
CA SER A 32 1.79 3.96 -1.29
C SER A 32 0.85 3.21 -2.22
N GLU A 33 1.32 2.85 -3.42
CA GLU A 33 0.54 2.10 -4.41
C GLU A 33 0.36 0.64 -3.98
N LEU A 34 1.42 -0.02 -3.49
CA LEU A 34 1.32 -1.35 -2.90
C LEU A 34 0.31 -1.40 -1.74
N VAL A 35 0.32 -0.37 -0.88
CA VAL A 35 -0.61 -0.29 0.25
C VAL A 35 -2.04 -0.01 -0.23
N ASP A 36 -2.25 0.89 -1.19
CA ASP A 36 -3.57 1.18 -1.74
C ASP A 36 -4.20 -0.06 -2.40
N GLU A 37 -3.43 -0.81 -3.17
CA GLU A 37 -3.88 -2.06 -3.79
C GLU A 37 -4.26 -3.12 -2.74
N ALA A 38 -3.41 -3.32 -1.73
CA ALA A 38 -3.68 -4.29 -0.66
C ALA A 38 -4.98 -3.93 0.10
N VAL A 39 -5.18 -2.65 0.42
CA VAL A 39 -6.41 -2.18 1.09
C VAL A 39 -7.62 -2.39 0.20
N ARG A 40 -7.54 -2.07 -1.10
CA ARG A 40 -8.65 -2.30 -2.04
C ARG A 40 -9.01 -3.77 -2.17
N LEU A 41 -8.01 -4.67 -2.15
CA LEU A 41 -8.24 -6.10 -2.23
C LEU A 41 -9.00 -6.59 -0.99
N LEU A 42 -8.52 -6.24 0.21
CA LEU A 42 -9.20 -6.54 1.48
C LEU A 42 -10.64 -6.02 1.52
N MET A 43 -10.87 -4.78 1.08
CA MET A 43 -12.22 -4.19 1.07
C MET A 43 -13.18 -4.86 0.08
N ARG A 44 -12.68 -5.53 -0.96
CA ARG A 44 -13.53 -6.28 -1.89
C ARG A 44 -13.98 -7.61 -1.29
N GLU A 45 -13.10 -8.26 -0.54
CA GLU A 45 -13.40 -9.54 0.14
C GLU A 45 -14.48 -9.37 1.22
N ASP A 46 -14.58 -8.21 1.86
CA ASP A 46 -15.64 -7.90 2.83
C ASP A 46 -17.02 -7.60 2.20
N GLN A 47 -17.12 -7.51 0.87
CA GLN A 47 -18.37 -7.21 0.14
C GLN A 47 -19.07 -8.44 -0.45
N GLU A 48 -18.46 -9.62 -0.39
CA GLU A 48 -19.07 -10.92 -0.77
C GLU A 48 -19.75 -11.60 0.43
#